data_AF-A0A7V9JXH8-F1
#
_entry.id   AF-A0A7V9JXH8-F1
#
_cell.length_a   1.000
_cell.length_b   1.000
_cell.length_c   1.000
_cell.angle_alpha   90.00
_cell.angle_beta   90.00
_cell.angle_gamma   90.00
#
_symmetry.space_group_name_H-M   'P 1'
#
loop_
_entity.id
_entity.type
_entity.pdbx_description
1 polymer ?
#
loop_
_entity_poly.entity_id
_entity_poly.type
_entity_poly.pdbx_seq_one_letter_code
_entity_poly.pdbx_strand_id
1 'polypeptide(L)'
;MSPTVRVSSAGANSARWRGTATARPYVAPATVRRRRRRPTAAAEPPWRHAPPRRVAYVVPPCRRLARTVADTDIDAGGEPLDLLVWDAPNIDMTLSNVIGARPSPASRPRFDAIGRWFVAAAGDHDVEASVFTNVVPANTAQIRGWIEAIRSFGYAVFAKPKHGPDDDIDEDMLDHIAGRASGGRLTRLVVASGDGHNFRKPLEALARAGTEVVVLSFAEVAGYAQESDVLSFVDLEDVPGAFTAPLDRIRLDALPPEGAWLRPVRDLRALLG
;
A
#
# COMPACT_ATOMS: atom_id res chain seq x y z
N MET A 1 76.28 -2.86 13.91
CA MET A 1 75.19 -3.63 13.28
C MET A 1 74.51 -2.73 12.26
N SER A 2 74.83 -2.94 10.97
CA SER A 2 74.00 -2.60 9.79
C SER A 2 72.67 -3.41 9.83
N PRO A 3 71.62 -3.14 9.00
CA PRO A 3 71.57 -2.44 7.70
C PRO A 3 70.60 -1.22 7.69
N THR A 4 70.64 -0.21 6.80
CA THR A 4 70.97 -0.04 5.37
C THR A 4 69.79 -0.29 4.40
N VAL A 5 69.09 0.81 4.09
CA VAL A 5 68.71 1.37 2.77
C VAL A 5 67.76 0.59 1.83
N ARG A 6 66.69 1.28 1.39
CA ARG A 6 66.47 1.62 -0.03
C ARG A 6 65.53 2.81 -0.23
N VAL A 7 66.12 3.89 -0.74
CA VAL A 7 65.47 4.90 -1.57
C VAL A 7 65.29 4.30 -2.96
N SER A 8 64.15 4.57 -3.61
CA SER A 8 64.04 4.47 -5.06
C SER A 8 63.20 5.63 -5.60
N SER A 9 63.76 6.26 -6.62
CA SER A 9 63.32 7.43 -7.35
C SER A 9 62.41 7.11 -8.54
N ALA A 10 61.73 8.16 -9.03
CA ALA A 10 61.12 8.39 -10.36
C ALA A 10 59.59 8.53 -10.31
N GLY A 11 58.95 9.55 -10.88
CA GLY A 11 59.46 10.57 -11.79
C GLY A 11 58.47 11.72 -12.06
N ALA A 12 59.06 12.83 -12.47
CA ALA A 12 58.57 13.91 -13.33
C ALA A 12 57.17 14.50 -13.07
N ASN A 13 57.17 15.62 -12.35
CA ASN A 13 56.15 16.65 -12.42
C ASN A 13 56.76 17.85 -13.17
N SER A 14 56.43 18.02 -14.45
CA SER A 14 56.75 19.26 -15.19
C SER A 14 55.91 19.38 -16.47
N ALA A 15 54.81 20.12 -16.38
CA ALA A 15 54.28 20.87 -17.51
C ALA A 15 53.94 22.28 -17.02
N ARG A 16 54.96 23.16 -17.07
CA ARG A 16 54.76 24.60 -17.07
C ARG A 16 54.02 24.97 -18.35
N TRP A 17 52.84 25.57 -18.21
CA TRP A 17 52.35 26.54 -19.18
C TRP A 17 52.35 27.91 -18.51
N ARG A 18 53.41 28.68 -18.76
CA ARG A 18 53.36 30.14 -18.61
C ARG A 18 52.72 30.69 -19.87
N GLY A 19 51.48 31.15 -19.75
CA GLY A 19 50.82 32.00 -20.74
C GLY A 19 50.30 33.23 -20.03
N THR A 20 51.06 34.32 -20.09
CA THR A 20 50.63 35.67 -19.71
C THR A 20 49.53 36.14 -20.67
N ALA A 21 48.34 36.45 -20.17
CA ALA A 21 47.33 37.21 -20.91
C ALA A 21 46.39 37.96 -19.94
N THR A 22 46.78 39.22 -19.70
CA THR A 22 45.95 40.43 -19.50
C THR A 22 44.46 40.27 -19.20
N ALA A 23 44.06 40.82 -18.05
CA ALA A 23 42.67 41.09 -17.69
C ALA A 23 41.98 41.95 -18.77
N ARG A 24 40.84 41.46 -19.27
CA ARG A 24 39.91 42.23 -20.11
C ARG A 24 38.74 42.72 -19.25
N PRO A 25 38.33 44.00 -19.36
CA PRO A 25 37.21 44.53 -18.59
C PRO A 25 35.87 43.98 -19.11
N TYR A 26 34.94 43.83 -18.18
CA TYR A 26 33.54 43.47 -18.38
C TYR A 26 32.85 44.46 -19.35
N VAL A 27 32.27 43.95 -20.44
CA VAL A 27 31.49 44.73 -21.41
C VAL A 27 30.01 44.43 -21.21
N ALA A 28 29.23 45.45 -20.86
CA ALA A 28 27.78 45.36 -20.74
C ALA A 28 27.12 45.16 -22.13
N PRO A 29 26.06 44.34 -22.26
CA PRO A 29 25.38 44.16 -23.52
C PRO A 29 24.53 45.39 -23.89
N ALA A 30 24.64 45.79 -25.15
CA ALA A 30 23.96 46.93 -25.74
C ALA A 30 22.43 46.77 -25.76
N THR A 31 21.72 47.86 -25.47
CA THR A 31 20.27 48.00 -25.57
C THR A 31 19.82 47.93 -27.03
N VAL A 32 19.21 46.80 -27.43
CA VAL A 32 18.54 46.67 -28.73
C VAL A 32 17.18 47.36 -28.66
N ARG A 33 17.06 48.51 -29.33
CA ARG A 33 15.83 49.28 -29.48
C ARG A 33 14.88 48.55 -30.46
N ARG A 34 13.99 47.69 -29.94
CA ARG A 34 12.92 47.06 -30.75
C ARG A 34 11.82 48.08 -31.08
N ARG A 35 11.55 48.26 -32.37
CA ARG A 35 10.38 48.99 -32.91
C ARG A 35 9.08 48.39 -32.35
N ARG A 36 8.21 49.23 -31.78
CA ARG A 36 6.84 48.85 -31.35
C ARG A 36 5.99 48.50 -32.58
N ARG A 37 5.51 47.26 -32.69
CA ARG A 37 4.34 46.90 -33.51
C ARG A 37 3.09 46.94 -32.63
N ARG A 38 1.99 47.44 -33.20
CA ARG A 38 0.64 47.52 -32.61
C ARG A 38 0.15 46.13 -32.12
N PRO A 39 -0.66 46.06 -31.05
CA PRO A 39 -1.19 44.79 -30.56
C PRO A 39 -2.36 44.34 -31.43
N THR A 40 -2.23 43.18 -32.06
CA THR A 40 -3.36 42.37 -32.53
C THR A 40 -3.88 41.52 -31.37
N ALA A 41 -5.20 41.37 -31.28
CA ALA A 41 -5.92 40.69 -30.20
C ALA A 41 -5.27 39.35 -29.79
N ALA A 42 -5.16 39.14 -28.47
CA ALA A 42 -4.67 37.89 -27.91
C ALA A 42 -5.63 36.75 -28.27
N ALA A 43 -5.13 35.77 -29.03
CA ALA A 43 -5.81 34.50 -29.18
C ALA A 43 -5.71 33.73 -27.85
N GLU A 44 -6.84 33.22 -27.36
CA GLU A 44 -6.89 32.37 -26.17
C GLU A 44 -6.07 31.07 -26.38
N PRO A 45 -5.36 30.57 -25.36
CA PRO A 45 -4.63 29.32 -25.45
C PRO A 45 -5.60 28.11 -25.58
N PRO A 46 -5.26 27.08 -26.38
CA PRO A 46 -6.21 26.06 -26.84
C PRO A 46 -6.58 24.96 -25.81
N TRP A 47 -6.28 25.15 -24.52
CA TRP A 47 -6.49 24.12 -23.50
C TRP A 47 -7.48 24.57 -22.43
N ARG A 48 -8.72 24.88 -22.82
CA ARG A 48 -9.83 24.65 -21.89
C ARG A 48 -10.15 23.16 -21.94
N HIS A 49 -9.59 22.40 -21.01
CA HIS A 49 -9.95 21.00 -20.82
C HIS A 49 -11.45 20.91 -20.52
N ALA A 50 -12.17 20.18 -21.37
CA ALA A 50 -13.48 19.66 -21.00
C ALA A 50 -13.31 18.78 -19.73
N PRO A 51 -14.29 18.76 -18.80
CA PRO A 51 -14.19 17.90 -17.63
C PRO A 51 -14.01 16.44 -18.09
N PRO A 52 -13.13 15.66 -17.43
CA PRO A 52 -12.90 14.28 -17.85
C PRO A 52 -14.21 13.49 -17.76
N ARG A 53 -14.53 12.78 -18.84
CA ARG A 53 -15.61 11.80 -18.83
C ARG A 53 -15.30 10.76 -17.77
N ARG A 54 -16.24 10.54 -16.85
CA ARG A 54 -16.18 9.46 -15.87
C ARG A 54 -15.97 8.14 -16.62
N VAL A 55 -14.78 7.57 -16.50
CA VAL A 55 -14.56 6.17 -16.85
C VAL A 55 -15.20 5.37 -15.72
N ALA A 56 -16.33 4.73 -16.02
CA ALA A 56 -16.90 3.74 -15.12
C ALA A 56 -15.91 2.57 -15.05
N TYR A 57 -15.30 2.37 -13.88
CA TYR A 57 -14.64 1.11 -13.60
C TYR A 57 -15.72 0.02 -13.63
N VAL A 58 -15.68 -0.81 -14.66
CA VAL A 58 -16.44 -2.06 -14.68
C VAL A 58 -15.70 -2.99 -13.74
N VAL A 59 -16.22 -3.11 -12.52
CA VAL A 59 -15.84 -4.20 -11.62
C VAL A 59 -16.11 -5.50 -12.39
N PRO A 60 -15.11 -6.37 -12.63
CA PRO A 60 -15.36 -7.63 -13.30
C PRO A 60 -16.41 -8.38 -12.48
N PRO A 61 -17.48 -8.93 -13.10
CA PRO A 61 -18.43 -9.75 -12.36
C PRO A 61 -17.65 -10.93 -11.76
N CYS A 62 -17.68 -11.09 -10.44
CA CYS A 62 -17.21 -12.29 -9.77
C CYS A 62 -17.76 -13.50 -10.53
N ARG A 63 -16.86 -14.25 -11.17
CA ARG A 63 -17.21 -15.46 -11.90
C ARG A 63 -17.79 -16.45 -10.91
N ARG A 64 -19.11 -16.63 -10.93
CA ARG A 64 -19.77 -17.77 -10.30
C ARG A 64 -19.29 -19.03 -11.02
N LEU A 65 -18.31 -19.71 -10.44
CA LEU A 65 -17.99 -21.09 -10.83
C LEU A 65 -19.18 -21.95 -10.40
N ALA A 66 -20.02 -22.32 -11.37
CA ALA A 66 -21.05 -23.32 -11.16
C ALA A 66 -20.37 -24.65 -10.78
N ARG A 67 -20.49 -25.04 -9.50
CA ARG A 67 -20.14 -26.39 -9.04
C ARG A 67 -21.32 -27.30 -9.34
N THR A 68 -21.10 -28.29 -10.20
CA THR A 68 -21.99 -29.44 -10.35
C THR A 68 -21.84 -30.33 -9.11
N VAL A 69 -22.97 -30.56 -8.43
CA VAL A 69 -23.07 -31.30 -7.17
C VAL A 69 -22.82 -32.80 -7.39
N ALA A 70 -22.01 -33.40 -6.53
CA ALA A 70 -22.04 -34.82 -6.22
C ALA A 70 -21.81 -35.00 -4.71
N ASP A 71 -22.93 -35.01 -4.01
CA ASP A 71 -23.28 -35.72 -2.77
C ASP A 71 -22.13 -36.33 -1.92
N THR A 72 -21.87 -35.68 -0.78
CA THR A 72 -21.82 -36.38 0.50
C THR A 72 -22.39 -35.45 1.56
N ASP A 73 -23.61 -35.74 1.99
CA ASP A 73 -24.20 -35.24 3.24
C ASP A 73 -23.25 -35.52 4.41
N ILE A 74 -22.47 -34.52 4.79
CA ILE A 74 -22.04 -34.35 6.17
C ILE A 74 -22.75 -33.10 6.65
N ASP A 75 -23.83 -33.33 7.38
CA ASP A 75 -24.61 -32.32 8.08
C ASP A 75 -23.67 -31.61 9.09
N ALA A 76 -23.02 -30.53 8.63
CA ALA A 76 -22.14 -29.68 9.42
C ALA A 76 -22.89 -28.41 9.92
N GLY A 77 -24.20 -28.53 10.15
CA GLY A 77 -24.97 -27.83 11.19
C GLY A 77 -24.91 -26.29 11.33
N GLY A 78 -24.37 -25.53 10.39
CA GLY A 78 -24.33 -24.06 10.45
C GLY A 78 -24.29 -23.42 9.08
N GLU A 79 -24.85 -22.21 8.96
CA GLU A 79 -24.83 -21.42 7.73
C GLU A 79 -23.39 -21.21 7.25
N PRO A 80 -23.12 -21.20 5.93
CA PRO A 80 -21.81 -20.80 5.39
C PRO A 80 -21.32 -19.50 6.01
N LEU A 81 -20.02 -19.43 6.33
CA LEU A 81 -19.41 -18.29 7.00
C LEU A 81 -18.36 -17.64 6.11
N ASP A 82 -18.51 -16.34 5.94
CA ASP A 82 -17.47 -15.46 5.45
C ASP A 82 -16.83 -14.72 6.63
N LEU A 83 -15.51 -14.85 6.76
CA LEU A 83 -14.73 -14.22 7.83
C LEU A 83 -13.81 -13.13 7.27
N LEU A 84 -13.79 -11.96 7.90
CA LEU A 84 -12.81 -10.91 7.68
C LEU A 84 -11.92 -10.72 8.92
N VAL A 85 -10.61 -10.85 8.76
CA VAL A 85 -9.61 -10.64 9.82
C VAL A 85 -8.71 -9.48 9.43
N TRP A 86 -8.59 -8.49 10.30
CA TRP A 86 -7.86 -7.26 10.04
C TRP A 86 -6.68 -7.08 11.00
N ASP A 87 -5.47 -7.00 10.45
CA ASP A 87 -4.23 -6.72 11.16
C ASP A 87 -3.99 -5.20 11.23
N ALA A 88 -4.43 -4.56 12.31
CA ALA A 88 -4.35 -3.10 12.40
C ALA A 88 -2.90 -2.58 12.41
N PRO A 89 -1.96 -3.13 13.19
CA PRO A 89 -0.56 -2.71 13.15
C PRO A 89 0.09 -2.87 11.78
N ASN A 90 -0.12 -4.01 11.10
CA ASN A 90 0.50 -4.24 9.80
C ASN A 90 -0.05 -3.31 8.72
N ILE A 91 -1.37 -3.11 8.67
CA ILE A 91 -1.98 -2.23 7.67
C ILE A 91 -1.58 -0.76 7.91
N ASP A 92 -1.56 -0.28 9.15
CA ASP A 92 -1.12 1.10 9.45
C ASP A 92 0.37 1.29 9.12
N MET A 93 1.23 0.32 9.44
CA MET A 93 2.66 0.35 9.09
C MET A 93 2.86 0.34 7.58
N THR A 94 2.19 -0.58 6.88
CA THR A 94 2.29 -0.71 5.43
C THR A 94 1.81 0.55 4.74
N LEU A 95 0.66 1.09 5.16
CA LEU A 95 0.15 2.35 4.64
C LEU A 95 1.17 3.48 4.80
N SER A 96 1.83 3.57 5.97
CA SER A 96 2.87 4.57 6.21
C SER A 96 4.04 4.45 5.22
N ASN A 97 4.44 3.22 4.87
CA ASN A 97 5.52 2.97 3.91
C ASN A 97 5.08 3.33 2.49
N VAL A 98 3.86 2.94 2.12
CA VAL A 98 3.28 3.15 0.79
C VAL A 98 3.11 4.64 0.47
N ILE A 99 2.64 5.45 1.41
CA ILE A 99 2.46 6.91 1.21
C ILE A 99 3.70 7.73 1.61
N GLY A 100 4.76 7.08 2.11
CA GLY A 100 5.98 7.75 2.57
C GLY A 100 5.79 8.76 3.70
N ALA A 101 4.68 8.69 4.44
CA ALA A 101 4.31 9.66 5.47
C ALA A 101 3.47 9.00 6.57
N ARG A 102 3.39 9.64 7.74
CA ARG A 102 2.54 9.16 8.84
C ARG A 102 1.07 9.18 8.41
N PRO A 103 0.32 8.08 8.57
CA PRO A 103 -1.09 8.05 8.20
C PRO A 103 -1.93 9.06 8.99
N SER A 104 -2.75 9.83 8.28
CA SER A 104 -3.78 10.71 8.83
C SER A 104 -5.15 10.02 8.78
N PRO A 105 -6.20 10.58 9.42
CA PRO A 105 -7.55 10.05 9.26
C PRO A 105 -8.03 10.00 7.80
N ALA A 106 -7.57 10.92 6.94
CA ALA A 106 -7.96 10.97 5.54
C ALA A 106 -7.28 9.92 4.66
N SER A 107 -6.06 9.50 5.03
CA SER A 107 -5.30 8.48 4.32
C SER A 107 -5.52 7.08 4.88
N ARG A 108 -6.25 6.93 6.00
CA ARG A 108 -6.60 5.62 6.56
C ARG A 108 -7.85 5.05 5.87
N PRO A 109 -7.91 3.72 5.71
CA PRO A 109 -9.08 3.06 5.16
C PRO A 109 -10.29 3.23 6.07
N ARG A 110 -11.45 3.41 5.45
CA ARG A 110 -12.74 3.52 6.11
C ARG A 110 -13.32 2.15 6.41
N PHE A 111 -13.32 1.74 7.67
CA PHE A 111 -13.90 0.45 8.11
C PHE A 111 -15.37 0.28 7.72
N ASP A 112 -16.16 1.35 7.71
CA ASP A 112 -17.55 1.28 7.27
C ASP A 112 -17.68 0.91 5.78
N ALA A 113 -16.74 1.35 4.94
CA ALA A 113 -16.70 1.00 3.53
C ALA A 113 -16.18 -0.43 3.29
N ILE A 114 -15.13 -0.83 4.03
CA ILE A 114 -14.62 -2.21 4.00
C ILE A 114 -15.72 -3.20 4.40
N GLY A 115 -16.42 -2.93 5.51
CA GLY A 115 -17.51 -3.79 5.98
C GLY A 115 -18.64 -3.91 4.95
N ARG A 116 -19.08 -2.80 4.35
CA ARG A 116 -20.10 -2.83 3.29
C ARG A 116 -19.66 -3.63 2.07
N TRP A 117 -18.41 -3.45 1.62
CA TRP A 117 -17.86 -4.19 0.49
C TRP A 117 -17.82 -5.69 0.77
N PHE A 118 -17.36 -6.07 1.97
CA PHE A 118 -17.27 -7.47 2.40
C PHE A 118 -18.66 -8.14 2.47
N VAL A 119 -19.61 -7.49 3.15
CA VAL A 119 -20.99 -7.99 3.31
C VAL A 119 -21.71 -8.07 1.97
N ALA A 120 -21.53 -7.09 1.08
CA ALA A 120 -22.16 -7.10 -0.24
C ALA A 120 -21.74 -8.31 -1.09
N ALA A 121 -20.56 -8.88 -0.83
CA ALA A 121 -20.06 -10.04 -1.54
C ALA A 121 -20.41 -11.38 -0.87
N ALA A 122 -20.95 -11.38 0.35
CA ALA A 122 -21.27 -12.59 1.12
C ALA A 122 -22.59 -13.26 0.72
N GLY A 123 -23.52 -12.52 0.10
CA GLY A 123 -24.83 -13.05 -0.27
C GLY A 123 -25.64 -13.43 0.99
N ASP A 124 -26.07 -14.69 1.07
CA ASP A 124 -26.85 -15.23 2.19
C ASP A 124 -25.97 -15.86 3.29
N HIS A 125 -24.63 -15.83 3.14
CA HIS A 125 -23.72 -16.36 4.14
C HIS A 125 -23.74 -15.51 5.43
N ASP A 126 -23.52 -16.16 6.57
CA ASP A 126 -23.16 -15.45 7.80
C ASP A 126 -21.85 -14.69 7.61
N VAL A 127 -21.72 -13.56 8.31
CA VAL A 127 -20.54 -12.70 8.23
C VAL A 127 -19.97 -12.43 9.62
N GLU A 128 -18.66 -12.63 9.75
CA GLU A 128 -17.90 -12.20 10.92
C GLU A 128 -16.75 -11.30 10.50
N ALA A 129 -16.47 -10.27 11.29
CA ALA A 129 -15.34 -9.38 11.06
C ALA A 129 -14.64 -9.06 12.37
N SER A 130 -13.31 -9.19 12.40
CA SER A 130 -12.47 -9.00 13.58
C SER A 130 -11.29 -8.10 13.28
N VAL A 131 -11.03 -7.11 14.14
CA VAL A 131 -9.84 -6.26 14.11
C VAL A 131 -8.90 -6.64 15.24
N PHE A 132 -7.66 -6.96 14.90
CA PHE A 132 -6.60 -7.28 15.84
C PHE A 132 -5.70 -6.07 16.02
N THR A 133 -5.36 -5.75 17.27
CA THR A 133 -4.53 -4.60 17.59
C THR A 133 -3.71 -4.82 18.84
N ASN A 134 -2.56 -4.16 18.90
CA ASN A 134 -1.78 -4.03 20.12
C ASN A 134 -2.15 -2.74 20.87
N VAL A 135 -2.27 -2.83 22.18
CA VAL A 135 -2.51 -1.68 23.06
C VAL A 135 -1.29 -1.44 23.93
N VAL A 136 -0.56 -0.36 23.67
CA VAL A 136 0.46 0.11 24.61
C VAL A 136 -0.26 0.72 25.83
N PRO A 137 0.01 0.27 27.08
CA PRO A 137 -0.75 0.71 28.25
C PRO A 137 -0.80 2.24 28.43
N ALA A 138 0.28 2.92 28.08
CA ALA A 138 0.37 4.39 28.12
C ALA A 138 -0.61 5.10 27.16
N ASN A 139 -1.09 4.42 26.10
CA ASN A 139 -1.94 4.99 25.06
C ASN A 139 -3.42 4.56 25.17
N THR A 140 -3.81 3.90 26.27
CA THR A 140 -5.15 3.31 26.44
C THR A 140 -6.28 4.33 26.29
N ALA A 141 -6.09 5.57 26.75
CA ALA A 141 -7.10 6.62 26.62
C ALA A 141 -7.34 7.04 25.16
N GLN A 142 -6.28 7.08 24.35
CA GLN A 142 -6.35 7.48 22.94
C GLN A 142 -7.04 6.41 22.09
N ILE A 143 -6.75 5.13 22.34
CA ILE A 143 -7.26 4.03 21.52
C ILE A 143 -8.70 3.65 21.84
N ARG A 144 -9.21 3.98 23.05
CA ARG A 144 -10.58 3.65 23.48
C ARG A 144 -11.65 4.11 22.48
N GLY A 145 -11.61 5.38 22.09
CA GLY A 145 -12.61 5.94 21.16
C GLY A 145 -12.54 5.29 19.78
N TRP A 146 -11.36 4.90 19.33
CA TRP A 146 -11.20 4.15 18.08
C TRP A 146 -11.78 2.73 18.21
N ILE A 147 -11.49 1.99 19.29
CA ILE A 147 -12.07 0.66 19.54
C ILE A 147 -13.60 0.72 19.56
N GLU A 148 -14.17 1.70 20.26
CA GLU A 148 -15.63 1.88 20.33
C GLU A 148 -16.22 2.19 18.94
N ALA A 149 -15.56 3.02 18.14
CA ALA A 149 -15.97 3.29 16.77
C ALA A 149 -15.93 2.04 15.89
N ILE A 150 -14.86 1.24 15.94
CA ILE A 150 -14.75 -0.02 15.19
C ILE A 150 -15.88 -0.98 15.56
N ARG A 151 -16.15 -1.15 16.85
CA ARG A 151 -17.24 -2.00 17.34
C ARG A 151 -18.61 -1.50 16.90
N SER A 152 -18.81 -0.19 16.77
CA SER A 152 -20.07 0.39 16.27
C SER A 152 -20.37 0.03 14.81
N PHE A 153 -19.34 -0.35 14.03
CA PHE A 153 -19.50 -0.85 12.66
C PHE A 153 -19.75 -2.36 12.58
N GLY A 154 -19.83 -3.06 13.72
CA GLY A 154 -20.10 -4.50 13.79
C GLY A 154 -18.86 -5.39 13.84
N TYR A 155 -17.66 -4.81 13.94
CA TYR A 155 -16.42 -5.58 14.08
C TYR A 155 -16.23 -6.03 15.54
N ALA A 156 -15.81 -7.28 15.73
CA ALA A 156 -15.14 -7.71 16.94
C ALA A 156 -13.75 -7.06 17.01
N VAL A 157 -13.25 -6.80 18.23
CA VAL A 157 -11.91 -6.24 18.43
C VAL A 157 -11.14 -7.12 19.41
N PHE A 158 -10.03 -7.67 18.95
CA PHE A 158 -9.03 -8.31 19.79
C PHE A 158 -7.92 -7.30 20.10
N ALA A 159 -7.75 -6.99 21.38
CA ALA A 159 -6.81 -5.97 21.85
C ALA A 159 -5.80 -6.60 22.81
N LYS A 160 -4.57 -6.83 22.33
CA LYS A 160 -3.48 -7.44 23.11
C LYS A 160 -2.59 -6.35 23.73
N PRO A 161 -2.38 -6.31 25.06
CA PRO A 161 -1.39 -5.42 25.66
C PRO A 161 -0.01 -5.62 25.02
N LYS A 162 0.69 -4.53 24.69
CA LYS A 162 2.07 -4.56 24.19
C LYS A 162 3.02 -4.03 25.24
N HIS A 163 3.70 -4.94 25.92
CA HIS A 163 4.71 -4.69 26.94
C HIS A 163 6.14 -4.72 26.36
N GLY A 164 6.36 -5.52 25.33
CA GLY A 164 7.65 -5.72 24.69
C GLY A 164 7.56 -6.01 23.19
N PRO A 165 8.73 -6.29 22.56
CA PRO A 165 8.81 -6.61 21.13
C PRO A 165 8.18 -7.96 20.80
N ASP A 166 8.13 -8.91 21.74
CA ASP A 166 7.64 -10.28 21.51
C ASP A 166 6.11 -10.42 21.68
N ASP A 167 5.38 -9.33 21.96
CA ASP A 167 3.92 -9.32 22.11
C ASP A 167 3.21 -9.17 20.76
N ASP A 168 3.55 -10.04 19.82
CA ASP A 168 2.97 -10.06 18.47
C ASP A 168 1.57 -10.69 18.47
N ILE A 169 0.74 -10.34 17.49
CA ILE A 169 -0.67 -10.77 17.39
C ILE A 169 -0.89 -11.81 16.28
N ASP A 170 0.15 -12.18 15.53
CA ASP A 170 0.05 -13.05 14.36
C ASP A 170 -0.48 -14.45 14.74
N GLU A 171 0.03 -15.03 15.83
CA GLU A 171 -0.45 -16.32 16.35
C GLU A 171 -1.92 -16.24 16.80
N ASP A 172 -2.31 -15.17 17.51
CA ASP A 172 -3.71 -14.97 17.95
C ASP A 172 -4.66 -14.87 16.73
N MET A 173 -4.22 -14.25 15.65
CA MET A 173 -4.97 -14.18 14.40
C MET A 173 -5.11 -15.54 13.73
N LEU A 174 -4.03 -16.31 13.65
CA LEU A 174 -4.04 -17.66 13.07
C LEU A 174 -4.93 -18.61 13.88
N ASP A 175 -4.87 -18.55 15.21
CA ASP A 175 -5.75 -19.31 16.10
C ASP A 175 -7.22 -18.95 15.90
N HIS A 176 -7.53 -17.65 15.76
CA HIS A 176 -8.88 -17.20 15.47
C HIS A 176 -9.41 -17.76 14.13
N ILE A 177 -8.58 -17.72 13.08
CA ILE A 177 -8.92 -18.28 11.76
C ILE A 177 -9.11 -19.80 11.86
N ALA A 178 -8.17 -20.51 12.48
CA ALA A 178 -8.23 -21.96 12.65
C ALA A 178 -9.48 -22.40 13.43
N GLY A 179 -9.87 -21.65 14.46
CA GLY A 179 -11.10 -21.86 15.21
C GLY A 179 -12.34 -21.87 14.30
N ARG A 180 -12.46 -20.90 13.39
CA ARG A 180 -13.58 -20.85 12.42
C ARG A 180 -13.48 -21.94 11.35
N ALA A 181 -12.27 -22.25 10.89
CA ALA A 181 -12.04 -23.27 9.88
C ALA A 181 -12.40 -24.68 10.40
N SER A 182 -12.15 -24.96 11.68
CA SER A 182 -12.37 -26.28 12.30
C SER A 182 -13.83 -26.77 12.25
N GLY A 183 -14.80 -25.83 12.19
CA GLY A 183 -16.21 -26.14 12.11
C GLY A 183 -16.72 -26.46 10.69
N GLY A 184 -15.86 -26.43 9.66
CA GLY A 184 -16.23 -26.76 8.27
C GLY A 184 -17.13 -25.74 7.55
N ARG A 185 -17.64 -24.74 8.27
CA ARG A 185 -18.51 -23.69 7.70
C ARG A 185 -17.78 -22.52 7.06
N LEU A 186 -16.47 -22.37 7.26
CA LEU A 186 -15.69 -21.25 6.73
C LEU A 186 -15.52 -21.38 5.21
N THR A 187 -16.34 -20.65 4.46
CA THR A 187 -16.36 -20.66 2.99
C THR A 187 -15.42 -19.64 2.39
N ARG A 188 -15.29 -18.46 3.01
CA ARG A 188 -14.40 -17.41 2.55
C ARG A 188 -13.69 -16.74 3.71
N LEU A 189 -12.40 -16.48 3.52
CA LEU A 189 -11.57 -15.72 4.43
C LEU A 189 -11.00 -14.51 3.69
N VAL A 190 -11.24 -13.31 4.21
CA VAL A 190 -10.54 -12.09 3.82
C VAL A 190 -9.56 -11.73 4.93
N VAL A 191 -8.25 -11.79 4.67
CA VAL A 191 -7.22 -11.35 5.62
C VAL A 191 -6.63 -10.03 5.15
N ALA A 192 -6.82 -8.99 5.94
CA ALA A 192 -6.17 -7.71 5.74
C ALA A 192 -4.80 -7.67 6.42
N SER A 193 -3.78 -8.20 5.74
CA SER A 193 -2.37 -8.12 6.17
C SER A 193 -1.42 -8.24 4.96
N GLY A 194 -0.39 -7.40 4.95
CA GLY A 194 0.73 -7.47 4.00
C GLY A 194 1.81 -8.47 4.40
N ASP A 195 1.68 -9.17 5.53
CA ASP A 195 2.74 -10.04 6.04
C ASP A 195 2.74 -11.45 5.43
N GLY A 196 3.58 -11.65 4.42
CA GLY A 196 3.79 -12.98 3.82
C GLY A 196 4.64 -13.93 4.65
N HIS A 197 5.40 -13.44 5.64
CA HIS A 197 6.26 -14.28 6.47
C HIS A 197 5.41 -15.19 7.36
N ASN A 198 4.46 -14.60 8.08
CA ASN A 198 3.58 -15.30 9.00
C ASN A 198 2.38 -15.95 8.30
N PHE A 199 1.76 -15.27 7.33
CA PHE A 199 0.46 -15.71 6.81
C PHE A 199 0.51 -16.56 5.54
N ARG A 200 1.54 -16.47 4.69
CA ARG A 200 1.52 -17.14 3.37
C ARG A 200 1.21 -18.64 3.46
N LYS A 201 2.00 -19.40 4.22
CA LYS A 201 1.85 -20.86 4.29
C LYS A 201 0.50 -21.26 4.92
N PRO A 202 0.09 -20.70 6.07
CA PRO A 202 -1.23 -20.98 6.64
C PRO A 202 -2.40 -20.66 5.69
N LEU A 203 -2.37 -19.51 5.03
CA LEU A 203 -3.43 -19.09 4.11
C LEU A 203 -3.51 -19.98 2.88
N GLU A 204 -2.39 -20.33 2.28
CA GLU A 204 -2.38 -21.25 1.13
C GLU A 204 -2.84 -22.67 1.53
N ALA A 205 -2.53 -23.12 2.75
CA ALA A 205 -3.02 -24.41 3.25
C ALA A 205 -4.55 -24.41 3.39
N LEU A 206 -5.11 -23.33 3.95
CA LEU A 206 -6.55 -23.15 4.06
C LEU A 206 -7.22 -23.07 2.68
N ALA A 207 -6.62 -22.35 1.74
CA ALA A 207 -7.10 -22.27 0.37
C ALA A 207 -7.17 -23.64 -0.32
N ARG A 208 -6.11 -24.45 -0.16
CA ARG A 208 -6.07 -25.84 -0.69
C ARG A 208 -7.09 -26.76 -0.01
N ALA A 209 -7.49 -26.47 1.22
CA ALA A 209 -8.56 -27.20 1.92
C ALA A 209 -9.97 -26.82 1.43
N GLY A 210 -10.11 -25.79 0.59
CA GLY A 210 -11.36 -25.46 -0.11
C GLY A 210 -12.02 -24.14 0.32
N THR A 211 -11.45 -23.41 1.27
CA THR A 211 -11.89 -22.04 1.61
C THR A 211 -11.38 -21.06 0.55
N GLU A 212 -12.23 -20.14 0.08
CA GLU A 212 -11.76 -19.02 -0.73
C GLU A 212 -10.95 -18.06 0.15
N VAL A 213 -9.67 -17.85 -0.15
CA VAL A 213 -8.82 -16.95 0.64
C VAL A 213 -8.44 -15.73 -0.18
N VAL A 214 -8.80 -14.55 0.34
CA VAL A 214 -8.50 -13.24 -0.23
C VAL A 214 -7.58 -12.49 0.71
N VAL A 215 -6.43 -12.05 0.20
CA VAL A 215 -5.53 -11.13 0.89
C VAL A 215 -5.90 -9.71 0.48
N LEU A 216 -6.24 -8.89 1.47
CA LEU A 216 -6.57 -7.48 1.31
C LEU A 216 -5.40 -6.62 1.81
N SER A 217 -4.64 -5.99 0.92
CA SER A 217 -3.46 -5.21 1.34
C SER A 217 -3.07 -4.20 0.26
N PHE A 218 -1.90 -3.62 0.35
CA PHE A 218 -1.34 -2.77 -0.70
C PHE A 218 -0.44 -3.60 -1.61
N ALA A 219 -0.54 -3.41 -2.93
CA ALA A 219 0.19 -4.19 -3.93
C ALA A 219 1.71 -4.16 -3.72
N GLU A 220 2.24 -3.11 -3.12
CA GLU A 220 3.67 -2.90 -2.87
C GLU A 220 4.25 -3.88 -1.83
N VAL A 221 3.43 -4.48 -0.97
CA VAL A 221 3.92 -5.39 0.09
C VAL A 221 3.35 -6.80 0.02
N ALA A 222 2.21 -6.99 -0.62
CA ALA A 222 1.55 -8.30 -0.71
C ALA A 222 1.99 -9.11 -1.93
N GLY A 223 3.28 -9.07 -2.27
CA GLY A 223 3.84 -9.85 -3.38
C GLY A 223 3.59 -11.35 -3.21
N TYR A 224 3.63 -11.85 -1.97
CA TYR A 224 3.35 -13.25 -1.66
C TYR A 224 1.95 -13.72 -2.10
N ALA A 225 0.95 -12.83 -2.05
CA ALA A 225 -0.42 -13.13 -2.45
C ALA A 225 -0.59 -12.99 -3.97
N GLN A 226 0.04 -11.97 -4.56
CA GLN A 226 0.03 -11.76 -6.02
C GLN A 226 0.73 -12.88 -6.79
N GLU A 227 1.78 -13.46 -6.21
CA GLU A 227 2.54 -14.56 -6.79
C GLU A 227 1.94 -15.94 -6.49
N SER A 228 0.86 -16.02 -5.70
CA SER A 228 0.26 -17.30 -5.30
C SER A 228 -0.83 -17.73 -6.28
N ASP A 229 -0.77 -18.99 -6.73
CA ASP A 229 -1.79 -19.55 -7.62
C ASP A 229 -3.11 -19.91 -6.91
N VAL A 230 -3.13 -19.88 -5.57
CA VAL A 230 -4.28 -20.31 -4.75
C VAL A 230 -4.88 -19.19 -3.90
N LEU A 231 -4.19 -18.06 -3.75
CA LEU A 231 -4.70 -16.90 -3.03
C LEU A 231 -5.24 -15.88 -4.04
N SER A 232 -6.35 -15.24 -3.68
CA SER A 232 -6.79 -14.03 -4.37
C SER A 232 -6.19 -12.81 -3.70
N PHE A 233 -5.85 -11.79 -4.48
CA PHE A 233 -5.35 -10.52 -3.96
C PHE A 233 -6.31 -9.39 -4.35
N VAL A 234 -6.62 -8.51 -3.40
CA VAL A 234 -7.35 -7.26 -3.61
C VAL A 234 -6.51 -6.13 -3.05
N ASP A 235 -6.21 -5.13 -3.88
CA ASP A 235 -5.59 -3.91 -3.38
C ASP A 235 -6.63 -3.12 -2.57
N LEU A 236 -6.26 -2.69 -1.36
CA LEU A 236 -7.13 -1.99 -0.42
C LEU A 236 -7.71 -0.70 -1.01
N GLU A 237 -6.98 -0.01 -1.90
CA GLU A 237 -7.45 1.19 -2.58
C GLU A 237 -8.53 0.91 -3.63
N ASP A 238 -8.59 -0.33 -4.14
CA ASP A 238 -9.60 -0.76 -5.10
C ASP A 238 -10.95 -1.09 -4.42
N VAL A 239 -10.98 -1.14 -3.07
CA VAL A 239 -12.24 -1.32 -2.31
C VAL A 239 -13.09 -0.05 -2.39
N PRO A 240 -14.34 -0.12 -2.91
CA PRO A 240 -15.16 1.07 -3.14
C PRO A 240 -15.41 1.90 -1.87
N GLY A 241 -14.93 3.14 -1.88
CA GLY A 241 -15.11 4.09 -0.79
C GLY A 241 -14.23 3.85 0.43
N ALA A 242 -13.27 2.92 0.36
CA ALA A 242 -12.25 2.72 1.40
C ALA A 242 -11.45 4.00 1.64
N PHE A 243 -11.18 4.77 0.59
CA PHE A 243 -10.51 6.06 0.66
C PHE A 243 -11.38 7.17 0.06
N THR A 244 -11.28 8.37 0.62
CA THR A 244 -12.03 9.55 0.15
C THR A 244 -11.36 10.26 -1.02
N ALA A 245 -10.07 10.04 -1.19
CA ALA A 245 -9.26 10.47 -2.31
C ALA A 245 -8.22 9.37 -2.60
N PRO A 246 -7.68 9.29 -3.83
CA PRO A 246 -6.55 8.43 -4.13
C PRO A 246 -5.38 8.72 -3.19
N LEU A 247 -4.67 7.67 -2.80
CA LEU A 247 -3.45 7.74 -2.00
C LEU A 247 -2.33 8.36 -2.82
N ASP A 248 -1.47 9.12 -2.15
CA ASP A 248 -0.27 9.71 -2.75
C ASP A 248 0.83 8.64 -2.87
N ARG A 249 0.58 7.66 -3.76
CA ARG A 249 1.47 6.52 -4.03
C ARG A 249 1.58 6.25 -5.52
N ILE A 250 2.62 5.54 -5.92
CA ILE A 250 2.91 5.22 -7.32
C ILE A 250 2.61 3.74 -7.57
N ARG A 251 1.56 3.47 -8.36
CA ARG A 251 1.23 2.12 -8.85
C ARG A 251 1.82 1.93 -10.24
N LEU A 252 2.95 1.22 -10.33
CA LEU A 252 3.63 0.96 -11.62
C LEU A 252 2.86 -0.06 -12.49
N ASP A 253 2.08 -0.92 -11.87
CA ASP A 253 1.18 -1.90 -12.48
C ASP A 253 -0.12 -1.28 -13.03
N ALA A 254 -0.48 -0.07 -12.57
CA ALA A 254 -1.70 0.64 -12.94
C ALA A 254 -1.41 2.00 -13.60
N LEU A 255 -0.34 2.11 -14.39
CA LEU A 255 -0.03 3.33 -15.12
C LEU A 255 -1.03 3.59 -16.25
N PRO A 256 -1.44 4.85 -16.49
CA PRO A 256 -2.31 5.18 -17.61
C PRO A 256 -1.60 4.92 -18.95
N PRO A 257 -2.33 4.59 -20.03
CA PRO A 257 -1.74 4.28 -21.34
C PRO A 257 -0.84 5.40 -21.90
N GLU A 258 -1.17 6.65 -21.61
CA GLU A 258 -0.40 7.84 -21.98
C GLU A 258 0.85 8.07 -21.10
N GLY A 259 1.05 7.25 -20.07
CA GLY A 259 2.11 7.39 -19.08
C GLY A 259 1.79 8.43 -17.99
N ALA A 260 2.50 8.35 -16.86
CA ALA A 260 2.35 9.29 -15.75
C ALA A 260 3.71 9.92 -15.37
N TRP A 261 3.69 11.22 -15.05
CA TRP A 261 4.83 11.88 -14.44
C TRP A 261 4.90 11.54 -12.95
N LEU A 262 5.94 10.83 -12.55
CA LEU A 262 6.22 10.52 -11.15
C LEU A 262 6.95 11.70 -10.52
N ARG A 263 6.28 12.45 -9.65
CA ARG A 263 6.88 13.62 -9.00
C ARG A 263 8.01 13.18 -8.06
N PRO A 264 9.13 13.91 -8.02
CA PRO A 264 10.20 13.60 -7.07
C PRO A 264 9.69 13.81 -5.63
N VAL A 265 9.90 12.81 -4.77
CA VAL A 265 9.52 12.84 -3.35
C VAL A 265 10.33 13.84 -2.51
N ARG A 266 11.47 14.31 -3.04
CA ARG A 266 12.36 15.29 -2.41
C ARG A 266 12.91 16.26 -3.44
N ASP A 267 13.18 17.49 -3.01
CA ASP A 267 13.89 18.47 -3.85
C ASP A 267 15.31 17.97 -4.17
N LEU A 268 15.75 18.12 -5.42
CA LEU A 268 17.08 17.70 -5.87
C LEU A 268 18.20 18.39 -5.09
N ARG A 269 17.96 19.61 -4.60
CA ARG A 269 18.92 20.38 -3.77
C ARG A 269 19.16 19.75 -2.39
N ALA A 270 18.27 18.89 -1.91
CA ALA A 270 18.46 18.17 -0.65
C ALA A 270 19.64 17.20 -0.68
N LEU A 271 20.21 16.89 -1.86
CA LEU A 271 21.43 16.07 -2.00
C LEU A 271 22.71 16.81 -1.59
N LEU A 272 22.65 18.13 -1.45
CA LEU A 272 23.81 18.96 -1.07
C LEU A 272 23.88 19.22 0.44
N GLY A 273 22.97 18.63 1.22
CA GLY A 273 22.88 18.75 2.67
C GLY A 273 23.33 17.49 3.39
#